data_AF-A0AAE7C3Q1-F1
#
_entry.id   AF-A0AAE7C3Q1-F1
#
_cell.length_a   1.000
_cell.length_b   1.000
_cell.length_c   1.000
_cell.angle_alpha   90.00
_cell.angle_beta   90.00
_cell.angle_gamma   90.00
#
_symmetry.space_group_name_H-M   'P 1'
#
loop_
_entity.id
_entity.type
_entity.pdbx_description
1 polymer ?
#
loop_
_entity_poly.entity_id
_entity_poly.type
_entity_poly.pdbx_seq_one_letter_code
_entity_poly.pdbx_strand_id
1 'polypeptide(L)'
;MNKAIEHYLDKTKRTETPVFTFLSLWSDEEPYPLTELLFCLDERIEMLGSEFKANPTEPFAAMLSVLKRKRHRLLQVQGEHSPVIYP
;
A
#
# COMPACT_ATOMS: atom_id res chain seq x y z
N MET A 1 7.24 -0.49 -4.13
CA MET A 1 5.77 -0.53 -3.99
C MET A 1 5.21 -1.95 -3.85
N ASN A 2 5.28 -2.85 -4.85
CA ASN A 2 4.69 -4.21 -4.71
C ASN A 2 5.21 -5.01 -3.50
N LYS A 3 6.53 -5.04 -3.29
CA LYS A 3 7.14 -5.69 -2.11
C LYS A 3 6.69 -5.10 -0.78
N ALA A 4 6.48 -3.78 -0.71
CA ALA A 4 5.98 -3.10 0.48
C ALA A 4 4.52 -3.48 0.76
N ILE A 5 3.69 -3.57 -0.29
CA ILE A 5 2.30 -4.04 -0.18
C ILE A 5 2.27 -5.50 0.28
N GLU A 6 3.16 -6.34 -0.26
CA GLU A 6 3.28 -7.75 0.13
C GLU A 6 3.69 -7.90 1.60
N HIS A 7 4.64 -7.10 2.09
CA HIS A 7 5.01 -7.11 3.52
C HIS A 7 3.81 -6.90 4.45
N TYR A 8 2.90 -5.98 4.11
CA TYR A 8 1.70 -5.71 4.92
C TYR A 8 0.58 -6.74 4.71
N LEU A 9 0.40 -7.26 3.50
CA LEU A 9 -0.71 -8.14 3.14
C LEU A 9 -0.42 -9.63 3.33
N ASP A 10 0.85 -10.03 3.33
CA ASP A 10 1.30 -11.39 3.55
C ASP A 10 1.89 -11.52 4.95
N LYS A 11 1.02 -11.89 5.90
CA LYS A 11 1.36 -12.04 7.34
C LYS A 11 2.48 -13.07 7.56
N THR A 12 2.75 -13.96 6.60
CA THR A 12 3.81 -14.98 6.68
C THR A 12 5.20 -14.46 6.37
N LYS A 13 5.31 -13.31 5.68
CA LYS A 13 6.58 -12.72 5.22
C LYS A 13 6.94 -11.41 5.93
N ARG A 14 6.25 -11.06 7.02
CA ARG A 14 6.55 -9.86 7.81
C ARG A 14 8.00 -9.84 8.31
N THR A 15 8.61 -11.01 8.51
CA THR A 15 10.00 -11.17 8.98
C THR A 15 11.04 -11.19 7.86
N GLU A 16 10.64 -11.27 6.58
CA GLU A 16 11.57 -11.24 5.44
C GLU A 16 11.75 -9.80 4.95
N THR A 17 12.31 -8.95 5.81
CA THR A 17 12.71 -7.60 5.42
C THR A 17 13.85 -7.70 4.40
N PRO A 18 13.71 -7.20 3.16
CA PRO A 18 14.80 -7.26 2.19
C PRO A 18 16.04 -6.53 2.73
N VAL A 19 17.23 -7.05 2.41
CA VAL A 19 18.54 -6.62 2.94
C VAL A 19 18.90 -5.14 2.65
N PHE A 20 18.10 -4.44 1.83
CA PHE A 20 18.32 -3.04 1.44
C PHE A 20 17.06 -2.18 1.62
N THR A 21 16.35 -2.38 2.73
CA THR A 21 15.13 -1.63 3.00
C THR A 21 15.39 -0.64 4.13
N PHE A 22 15.20 0.65 3.83
CA PHE A 22 15.28 1.70 4.85
C PHE A 22 14.17 1.47 5.87
N LEU A 23 14.53 1.00 7.07
CA LEU A 23 13.58 0.88 8.16
C LEU A 23 13.06 2.28 8.53
N SER A 24 11.79 2.34 8.89
CA SER A 24 11.19 3.53 9.47
C SER A 24 11.99 3.95 10.70
N LEU A 25 12.22 5.26 10.88
CA LEU A 25 12.83 5.81 12.10
C LEU A 25 12.02 5.52 13.37
N TRP A 26 10.77 5.07 13.21
CA TRP A 26 9.81 4.84 14.28
C TRP A 26 9.53 3.36 14.56
N SER A 27 10.06 2.44 13.74
CA SER A 27 9.87 1.00 13.92
C SER A 27 10.95 0.20 13.18
N ASP A 28 11.69 -0.61 13.94
CA ASP A 28 12.69 -1.54 13.41
C ASP A 28 12.07 -2.72 12.65
N GLU A 29 10.75 -2.91 12.74
CA GLU A 29 10.00 -3.96 12.03
C GLU A 29 9.25 -3.43 10.80
N GLU A 30 9.16 -2.10 10.61
CA GLU A 30 8.48 -1.51 9.44
C GLU A 30 9.50 -1.01 8.40
N PRO A 31 9.70 -1.74 7.29
CA PRO A 31 10.56 -1.30 6.20
C PRO A 31 10.05 -0.09 5.42
N TYR A 32 8.77 0.26 5.54
CA TYR A 32 8.15 1.40 4.87
C TYR A 32 6.94 1.84 5.69
N PRO A 33 6.78 3.13 6.07
CA PRO A 33 5.58 3.56 6.80
C PRO A 33 4.30 3.28 6.00
N LEU A 34 3.34 2.58 6.60
CA LEU A 34 2.07 2.22 5.95
C LEU A 34 1.34 3.45 5.38
N THR A 35 1.39 4.57 6.10
CA THR A 35 0.80 5.84 5.69
C THR A 35 1.41 6.38 4.39
N GLU A 36 2.74 6.35 4.25
CA GLU A 36 3.42 6.79 3.03
C GLU A 36 3.13 5.84 1.87
N LEU A 37 3.07 4.53 2.15
CA LEU A 37 2.69 3.54 1.13
C LEU A 37 1.27 3.80 0.61
N LEU A 38 0.32 4.10 1.48
CA LEU A 38 -1.05 4.45 1.11
C LEU A 38 -1.09 5.73 0.27
N PHE A 39 -0.34 6.76 0.66
CA PHE A 39 -0.23 8.02 -0.09
C PHE A 39 0.29 7.79 -1.51
N CYS A 40 1.42 7.09 -1.67
CA CYS A 40 1.96 6.75 -2.99
C CYS A 40 0.99 5.91 -3.84
N LEU A 41 0.18 5.06 -3.19
CA LEU A 41 -0.80 4.23 -3.86
C LEU A 41 -2.01 5.05 -4.35
N ASP A 42 -2.39 6.10 -3.62
CA ASP A 42 -3.40 7.06 -4.02
C ASP A 42 -2.97 7.88 -5.23
N GLU A 43 -1.78 8.49 -5.19
CA GLU A 43 -1.24 9.23 -6.33
C GLU A 43 -1.20 8.37 -7.60
N ARG A 44 -0.79 7.10 -7.47
CA ARG A 44 -0.73 6.19 -8.62
C ARG A 44 -2.12 5.83 -9.16
N ILE A 45 -3.13 5.71 -8.30
CA ILE A 45 -4.52 5.51 -8.74
C ILE A 45 -5.04 6.75 -9.45
N GLU A 46 -4.73 7.96 -8.97
CA GLU A 46 -5.15 9.21 -9.60
C GLU A 46 -4.51 9.43 -10.96
N MET A 47 -3.20 9.18 -11.09
CA MET A 47 -2.49 9.24 -12.37
C MET A 47 -3.09 8.27 -13.39
N LEU A 48 -3.21 6.99 -13.04
CA LEU A 48 -3.81 5.97 -13.91
C LEU A 48 -5.29 6.25 -14.20
N GLY A 49 -6.02 6.85 -13.25
CA GLY A 49 -7.40 7.26 -13.44
C GLY A 49 -7.52 8.39 -14.47
N SER A 50 -6.56 9.31 -14.47
CA SER A 50 -6.47 10.40 -15.45
C SER A 50 -6.07 9.88 -16.83
N GLU A 51 -5.10 8.96 -16.89
CA GLU A 51 -4.71 8.29 -18.14
C GLU A 51 -5.86 7.44 -18.70
N PHE A 52 -6.61 6.73 -17.87
CA PHE A 52 -7.78 5.96 -18.28
C PHE A 52 -8.91 6.86 -18.81
N LYS A 53 -9.12 8.04 -18.22
CA LYS A 53 -10.08 9.02 -18.74
C LYS A 53 -9.69 9.50 -20.14
N ALA A 54 -8.39 9.68 -20.38
CA ALA A 54 -7.88 10.07 -21.69
C ALA A 54 -7.94 8.90 -22.70
N ASN A 55 -7.63 7.68 -22.25
CA ASN A 55 -7.57 6.47 -23.07
C ASN A 55 -8.20 5.27 -22.34
N PRO A 56 -9.53 5.08 -22.45
CA PRO A 56 -10.22 4.02 -21.73
C PRO A 56 -9.93 2.67 -22.37
N THR A 57 -8.89 1.99 -21.89
CA THR A 57 -8.53 0.64 -22.34
C THR A 57 -8.71 -0.37 -21.20
N GLU A 58 -9.08 -1.60 -21.57
CA GLU A 58 -9.25 -2.72 -20.64
C GLU A 58 -8.05 -2.96 -19.71
N PRO A 59 -6.78 -2.90 -20.18
CA PRO A 59 -5.62 -3.05 -19.29
C PRO A 59 -5.58 -2.02 -18.16
N PHE A 60 -5.92 -0.77 -18.43
CA PHE A 60 -5.96 0.29 -17.41
C PHE A 60 -7.10 0.07 -16.41
N ALA A 61 -8.28 -0.34 -16.88
CA ALA A 61 -9.41 -0.67 -16.01
C ALA A 61 -9.06 -1.83 -15.06
N ALA A 62 -8.45 -2.90 -15.58
CA ALA A 62 -7.97 -4.03 -14.78
C ALA A 62 -6.92 -3.60 -13.74
N MET A 63 -5.95 -2.77 -14.15
CA MET A 63 -4.89 -2.29 -13.28
C MET A 63 -5.42 -1.38 -12.16
N LEU A 64 -6.33 -0.46 -12.47
CA LEU A 64 -7.03 0.37 -11.48
C LEU A 64 -7.81 -0.46 -10.47
N SER A 65 -8.51 -1.50 -10.93
CA SER A 65 -9.25 -2.41 -10.05
C SER A 65 -8.33 -3.18 -9.10
N VAL A 66 -7.16 -3.63 -9.58
CA VAL A 66 -6.15 -4.28 -8.73
C VAL A 66 -5.60 -3.30 -7.68
N LEU A 67 -5.24 -2.08 -8.08
CA LEU A 67 -4.68 -1.09 -7.15
C LEU A 67 -5.70 -0.66 -6.09
N LYS A 68 -6.95 -0.38 -6.48
CA LYS A 68 -8.03 -0.05 -5.54
C LYS A 68 -8.27 -1.16 -4.51
N ARG A 69 -8.25 -2.43 -4.94
CA ARG A 69 -8.35 -3.58 -4.02
C ARG A 69 -7.17 -3.67 -3.05
N LYS A 70 -5.94 -3.46 -3.54
CA LYS A 70 -4.74 -3.43 -2.68
C LYS A 70 -4.84 -2.31 -1.63
N ARG A 71 -5.26 -1.10 -2.04
CA ARG A 71 -5.50 0.03 -1.13
C ARG A 71 -6.47 -0.32 -0.01
N HIS A 72 -7.63 -0.87 -0.38
CA HIS A 72 -8.67 -1.19 0.58
C HIS A 72 -8.18 -2.17 1.65
N ARG A 73 -7.41 -3.19 1.25
CA ARG A 73 -6.81 -4.14 2.18
C ARG A 73 -5.77 -3.48 3.10
N LEU A 74 -4.96 -2.54 2.60
CA LEU A 74 -3.99 -1.81 3.42
C LEU A 74 -4.67 -0.90 4.44
N LEU A 75 -5.79 -0.28 4.10
CA LEU A 75 -6.59 0.50 5.06
C LEU A 75 -7.15 -0.36 6.20
N GLN A 76 -7.55 -1.61 5.91
CA GLN A 76 -7.97 -2.55 6.96
C GLN A 76 -6.81 -2.85 7.93
N VAL A 77 -5.60 -3.06 7.40
CA VAL A 77 -4.39 -3.23 8.22
C VAL A 77 -4.10 -1.98 9.05
N GLN A 78 -4.25 -0.78 8.49
CA GLN A 78 -4.06 0.47 9.24
C GLN A 78 -5.07 0.60 10.40
N GLY A 79 -6.33 0.20 10.16
CA GLY A 79 -7.37 0.17 11.21
C GLY A 79 -7.09 -0.84 12.32
N GLU A 80 -6.46 -1.99 12.00
CA GLU A 80 -5.99 -2.97 12.99
C GLU A 80 -4.80 -2.47 13.83
N HIS A 81 -3.96 -1.59 13.27
CA HIS A 81 -2.75 -1.08 13.92
C HIS A 81 -2.93 0.26 14.67
N SER A 82 -4.08 0.93 14.54
CA SER A 82 -4.37 2.18 15.26
C SER A 82 -4.86 1.84 16.69
N PRO A 83 -4.12 2.21 17.76
CA PRO A 83 -4.57 1.92 19.11
C PRO A 83 -5.85 2.71 19.39
N VAL A 84 -6.81 2.03 20.00
CA VAL A 84 -8.02 2.65 20.56
C VAL A 84 -7.57 3.73 21.53
N ILE A 85 -7.67 5.00 21.12
CA ILE A 85 -7.53 6.14 22.02
C ILE A 85 -8.81 6.14 22.86
N TYR A 86 -8.74 5.52 24.04
CA TYR A 86 -9.78 5.71 25.05
C TYR A 86 -9.74 7.16 25.54
N PRO A 87 -10.91 7.83 25.67
CA PRO A 87 -11.01 9.17 26.22
C PRO A 87 -10.63 9.24 27.70
#